data_AF-A0A077NRG2-F1
#
_entry.id   AF-A0A077NRG2-F1
#
_cell.length_a   1.000
_cell.length_b   1.000
_cell.length_c   1.000
_cell.angle_alpha   90.00
_cell.angle_beta   90.00
_cell.angle_gamma   90.00
#
_symmetry.space_group_name_H-M   'P 1'
#
loop_
_entity.id
_entity.type
_entity.pdbx_description
1 polymer ?
#
loop_
_entity_poly.entity_id
_entity_poly.type
_entity_poly.pdbx_seq_one_letter_code
_entity_poly.pdbx_strand_id
1 'polypeptide(L)'
;MNRVLNVCVALCLTVIPVEAVKADITAPIVYLEHVTPSVSLNINGKEVNKLSIDTGASGAFYLPRTVFDSIFPELNHRTTTVQNSIDVFGVEKSAVTARAANITVNGEHLSDVNVEIFKTWGNGMLDDNGQLIIDGVLGLGVAKNKTLIINYASKVLTITDHLKALPDGYRWQSIPFTRTRNGIEISVSSGNEKIRRMVIDTGASHTMIFTRSKEGCAKLSQHCPKKAIVTPDGVKLSAFIFQIPDERIDFDGLLGDDFLSNRVLIISNDRLLISLPNNS
;
A
#
# COMPACT_ATOMS: atom_id res chain seq x y z
N MET A 1 59.89 -44.22 34.90
CA MET A 1 59.33 -43.72 33.62
C MET A 1 57.89 -43.29 33.86
N ASN A 2 57.65 -42.01 34.16
CA ASN A 2 56.30 -41.46 34.32
C ASN A 2 55.84 -40.85 32.98
N ARG A 3 54.78 -41.40 32.40
CA ARG A 3 54.11 -40.82 31.22
C ARG A 3 53.09 -39.79 31.72
N VAL A 4 53.33 -38.53 31.41
CA VAL A 4 52.35 -37.44 31.57
C VAL A 4 51.42 -37.50 30.35
N LEU A 5 50.14 -37.77 30.58
CA LEU A 5 49.09 -37.70 29.57
C LEU A 5 48.77 -36.21 29.32
N ASN A 6 49.08 -35.72 28.13
CA ASN A 6 48.71 -34.38 27.69
C ASN A 6 47.26 -34.45 27.16
N VAL A 7 46.30 -33.92 27.93
CA VAL A 7 44.91 -33.77 27.50
C VAL A 7 44.79 -32.43 26.79
N CYS A 8 44.74 -32.44 25.47
CA CYS A 8 44.33 -31.28 24.67
C CYS A 8 42.83 -31.06 24.86
N VAL A 9 42.47 -30.06 25.67
CA VAL A 9 41.09 -29.54 25.72
C VAL A 9 40.88 -28.71 24.45
N ALA A 10 40.18 -29.30 23.48
CA ALA A 10 39.69 -28.56 22.32
C ALA A 10 38.56 -27.63 22.77
N LEU A 11 38.85 -26.33 22.79
CA LEU A 11 37.87 -25.28 23.08
C LEU A 11 36.98 -25.10 21.84
N CYS A 12 35.86 -25.83 21.78
CA CYS A 12 34.83 -25.61 20.76
C CYS A 12 34.12 -24.28 21.04
N LEU A 13 34.59 -23.20 20.44
CA LEU A 13 33.87 -21.93 20.36
C LEU A 13 32.67 -22.11 19.43
N THR A 14 31.50 -22.41 20.00
CA THR A 14 30.24 -22.31 19.26
C THR A 14 29.98 -20.85 18.95
N VAL A 15 30.25 -20.42 17.73
CA VAL A 15 29.80 -19.12 17.23
C VAL A 15 28.29 -19.23 17.10
N ILE A 16 27.56 -18.70 18.10
CA ILE A 16 26.12 -18.52 17.99
C ILE A 16 25.93 -17.45 16.91
N PRO A 17 25.28 -17.75 15.77
CA PRO A 17 24.98 -16.71 14.80
C PRO A 17 24.08 -15.70 15.48
N VAL A 18 24.56 -14.46 15.61
CA VAL A 18 23.71 -13.33 15.96
C VAL A 18 22.76 -13.19 14.78
N GLU A 19 21.47 -13.49 14.98
CA GLU A 19 20.45 -13.07 14.02
C GLU A 19 20.57 -11.56 13.87
N ALA A 20 21.02 -11.11 12.71
CA ALA A 20 21.06 -9.70 12.39
C ALA A 20 19.62 -9.17 12.50
N VAL A 21 19.39 -8.29 13.48
CA VAL A 21 18.11 -7.61 13.64
C VAL A 21 17.89 -6.80 12.35
N LYS A 22 16.95 -7.24 11.51
CA LYS A 22 16.55 -6.50 10.31
C LYS A 22 16.09 -5.10 10.72
N ALA A 23 16.57 -4.08 10.02
CA ALA A 23 16.16 -2.71 10.29
C ALA A 23 14.77 -2.43 9.69
N ASP A 24 14.10 -1.42 10.22
CA ASP A 24 12.85 -0.94 9.65
C ASP A 24 13.16 -0.09 8.42
N ILE A 25 12.41 -0.28 7.33
CA ILE A 25 12.46 0.65 6.20
C ILE A 25 11.61 1.85 6.58
N THR A 26 12.22 3.01 6.68
CA THR A 26 11.53 4.26 6.98
C THR A 26 11.76 5.29 5.89
N ALA A 27 10.73 6.07 5.58
CA ALA A 27 10.82 7.16 4.62
C ALA A 27 9.88 8.31 5.01
N PRO A 28 10.29 9.58 4.82
CA PRO A 28 9.40 10.72 5.03
C PRO A 28 8.32 10.74 3.94
N ILE A 29 7.08 11.00 4.35
CA ILE A 29 5.96 11.22 3.44
C ILE A 29 5.95 12.69 3.02
N VAL A 30 5.96 12.93 1.73
CA VAL A 30 5.77 14.25 1.10
C VAL A 30 4.47 14.26 0.31
N TYR A 31 3.85 15.43 0.17
CA TYR A 31 2.65 15.57 -0.66
C TYR A 31 3.02 16.26 -1.97
N LEU A 32 2.92 15.53 -3.08
CA LEU A 32 3.12 16.08 -4.42
C LEU A 32 1.87 16.83 -4.85
N GLU A 33 2.05 18.01 -5.45
CA GLU A 33 0.95 18.93 -5.83
C GLU A 33 -0.08 19.14 -4.71
N HIS A 34 0.37 19.07 -3.45
CA HIS A 34 -0.43 19.17 -2.22
C HIS A 34 -1.50 18.08 -2.00
N VAL A 35 -1.56 17.03 -2.83
CA VAL A 35 -2.64 16.02 -2.76
C VAL A 35 -2.15 14.57 -2.73
N THR A 36 -1.02 14.25 -3.36
CA THR A 36 -0.61 12.86 -3.53
C THR A 36 0.48 12.47 -2.53
N PRO A 37 0.18 11.66 -1.49
CA PRO A 37 1.17 11.25 -0.50
C PRO A 37 2.20 10.33 -1.16
N SER A 38 3.48 10.66 -1.02
CA SER A 38 4.57 10.01 -1.74
C SER A 38 5.81 9.86 -0.86
N VAL A 39 6.68 8.92 -1.22
CA VAL A 39 7.97 8.67 -0.56
C VAL A 39 9.11 8.54 -1.57
N SER A 40 10.34 8.75 -1.09
CA SER A 40 11.56 8.35 -1.79
C SER A 40 12.11 7.06 -1.21
N LEU A 41 12.46 6.11 -2.06
CA LEU A 41 13.06 4.83 -1.66
C LEU A 41 14.22 4.47 -2.58
N ASN A 42 15.26 3.85 -2.02
CA ASN A 42 16.31 3.18 -2.76
C ASN A 42 15.90 1.73 -3.01
N ILE A 43 15.68 1.32 -4.26
CA ILE A 43 15.28 -0.04 -4.63
C ILE A 43 16.40 -0.69 -5.45
N ASN A 44 17.00 -1.78 -4.96
CA ASN A 44 18.17 -2.44 -5.55
C ASN A 44 19.31 -1.45 -5.90
N GLY A 45 19.59 -0.49 -5.02
CA GLY A 45 20.63 0.52 -5.23
C GLY A 45 20.18 1.70 -6.08
N LYS A 46 18.96 1.73 -6.60
CA LYS A 46 18.42 2.83 -7.41
C LYS A 46 17.45 3.71 -6.63
N GLU A 47 17.76 5.01 -6.55
CA GLU A 47 16.83 6.00 -5.99
C GLU A 47 15.59 6.19 -6.86
N VAL A 48 14.41 6.14 -6.24
CA VAL A 48 13.10 6.44 -6.82
C VAL A 48 12.40 7.45 -5.91
N ASN A 49 12.26 8.70 -6.37
CA ASN A 49 12.02 9.86 -5.48
C ASN A 49 10.55 10.26 -5.29
N LYS A 50 9.63 9.70 -6.08
CA LYS A 50 8.22 10.12 -6.10
C LYS A 50 7.30 8.91 -6.22
N LEU A 51 7.41 7.98 -5.27
CA LEU A 51 6.52 6.83 -5.21
C LEU A 51 5.23 7.22 -4.50
N SER A 52 4.13 7.33 -5.24
CA SER A 52 2.80 7.52 -4.66
C SER A 52 2.44 6.34 -3.77
N ILE A 53 1.93 6.58 -2.57
CA ILE A 53 1.43 5.53 -1.68
C ILE A 53 0.00 5.21 -2.09
N ASP A 54 -0.27 3.99 -2.57
CA ASP A 54 -1.57 3.58 -3.09
C ASP A 54 -1.96 2.19 -2.55
N THR A 55 -2.73 2.13 -1.46
CA THR A 55 -3.20 0.86 -0.91
C THR A 55 -4.30 0.20 -1.74
N GLY A 56 -4.88 0.90 -2.73
CA GLY A 56 -5.75 0.31 -3.75
C GLY A 56 -4.96 -0.47 -4.80
N ALA A 57 -3.66 -0.23 -4.93
CA ALA A 57 -2.77 -0.99 -5.79
C ALA A 57 -2.27 -2.28 -5.09
N SER A 58 -2.57 -3.45 -5.65
CA SER A 58 -2.30 -4.74 -5.02
C SER A 58 -0.84 -5.22 -5.12
N GLY A 59 -0.10 -4.76 -6.13
CA GLY A 59 1.34 -4.98 -6.28
C GLY A 59 2.16 -4.27 -5.20
N ALA A 60 3.43 -4.62 -5.07
CA ALA A 60 4.32 -3.93 -4.12
C ALA A 60 4.84 -2.63 -4.73
N PHE A 61 5.27 -2.68 -5.99
CA PHE A 61 5.79 -1.53 -6.71
C PHE A 61 5.28 -1.52 -8.14
N TYR A 62 4.97 -0.33 -8.64
CA TYR A 62 4.72 -0.09 -10.05
C TYR A 62 5.68 0.98 -10.52
N LEU A 63 6.62 0.60 -11.39
CA LEU A 63 7.76 1.45 -11.73
C LEU A 63 7.78 1.77 -13.24
N PRO A 64 8.18 2.98 -13.65
CA PRO A 64 8.45 3.29 -15.05
C PRO A 64 9.40 2.25 -15.65
N ARG A 65 9.20 1.93 -16.93
CA ARG A 65 9.98 0.89 -17.63
C ARG A 65 11.49 1.08 -17.46
N THR A 66 11.99 2.30 -17.60
CA THR A 66 13.42 2.61 -17.45
C THR A 66 13.95 2.27 -16.05
N VAL A 67 13.17 2.52 -15.00
CA VAL A 67 13.51 2.18 -13.61
C VAL A 67 13.42 0.67 -13.41
N PHE A 68 12.33 0.05 -13.87
CA PHE A 68 12.11 -1.39 -13.82
C PHE A 68 13.28 -2.16 -14.47
N ASP A 69 13.63 -1.82 -15.71
CA ASP A 69 14.70 -2.46 -16.47
C ASP A 69 16.06 -2.25 -15.79
N SER A 70 16.27 -1.12 -15.10
CA SER A 70 17.52 -0.86 -14.35
C SER A 70 17.65 -1.66 -13.05
N ILE A 71 16.54 -1.92 -12.37
CA ILE A 71 16.47 -2.72 -11.13
C ILE A 71 16.58 -4.20 -11.44
N PHE A 72 16.18 -4.58 -12.66
CA PHE A 72 16.11 -5.97 -13.10
C PHE A 72 16.75 -6.18 -14.50
N PRO A 73 18.05 -5.91 -14.65
CA PRO A 73 18.73 -5.91 -15.96
C PRO A 73 18.84 -7.30 -16.60
N GLU A 74 18.84 -8.37 -15.79
CA GLU A 74 19.02 -9.76 -16.24
C GLU A 74 17.72 -10.58 -16.19
N LEU A 75 16.55 -9.94 -16.24
CA LEU A 75 15.26 -10.64 -16.20
C LEU A 75 15.09 -11.59 -17.41
N ASN A 76 15.38 -12.87 -17.18
CA ASN A 76 15.02 -13.92 -18.10
C ASN A 76 13.49 -14.05 -18.17
N HIS A 77 12.95 -14.24 -19.38
CA HIS A 77 11.52 -14.41 -19.70
C HIS A 77 10.74 -15.46 -18.86
N ARG A 78 11.40 -16.24 -17.99
CA ARG A 78 10.78 -17.19 -17.06
C ARG A 78 10.27 -16.60 -15.75
N THR A 79 10.73 -15.40 -15.37
CA THR A 79 10.39 -14.77 -14.07
C THR A 79 9.46 -13.57 -14.22
N THR A 80 9.20 -13.15 -15.46
CA THR A 80 8.20 -12.13 -15.79
C THR A 80 6.95 -12.76 -16.38
N THR A 81 5.80 -12.21 -16.00
CA THR A 81 4.51 -12.54 -16.62
C THR A 81 3.84 -11.27 -17.12
N VAL A 82 3.04 -11.38 -18.17
CA VAL A 82 2.07 -10.32 -18.48
C VAL A 82 0.89 -10.49 -17.54
N GLN A 83 0.67 -9.51 -16.67
CA GLN A 83 -0.45 -9.47 -15.77
C GLN A 83 -1.53 -8.55 -16.35
N ASN A 84 -2.74 -9.07 -16.44
CA ASN A 84 -3.91 -8.28 -16.79
C ASN A 84 -4.54 -7.74 -15.50
N SER A 85 -4.81 -6.45 -15.48
CA SER A 85 -5.54 -5.76 -14.43
C SER A 85 -6.64 -4.90 -15.05
N ILE A 86 -7.61 -4.51 -14.22
CA ILE A 86 -8.69 -3.61 -14.59
C ILE A 86 -8.63 -2.49 -13.56
N ASP A 87 -8.48 -1.25 -14.01
CA ASP A 87 -8.56 -0.12 -13.10
C ASP A 87 -10.01 0.18 -12.72
N VAL A 88 -10.19 1.08 -11.75
CA VAL A 88 -11.52 1.43 -11.24
C VAL A 88 -12.44 2.07 -12.29
N PHE A 89 -11.92 2.48 -13.44
CA PHE A 89 -12.70 3.01 -14.56
C PHE A 89 -13.04 1.93 -15.60
N GLY A 90 -12.72 0.67 -15.32
CA GLY A 90 -12.98 -0.47 -16.21
C GLY A 90 -11.94 -0.63 -17.33
N VAL A 91 -10.82 0.11 -17.27
CA VAL A 91 -9.79 0.04 -18.32
C VAL A 91 -8.90 -1.17 -18.06
N GLU A 92 -8.90 -2.11 -19.01
CA GLU A 92 -7.98 -3.24 -19.01
C GLU A 92 -6.54 -2.76 -19.28
N LYS A 93 -5.61 -3.30 -18.51
CA LYS A 93 -4.17 -3.05 -18.66
C LYS A 93 -3.43 -4.36 -18.61
N SER A 94 -2.49 -4.51 -19.54
CA SER A 94 -1.53 -5.60 -19.55
C SER A 94 -0.15 -5.02 -19.29
N ALA A 95 0.50 -5.51 -18.24
CA ALA A 95 1.83 -5.05 -17.85
C ALA A 95 2.77 -6.21 -17.55
N VAL A 96 4.04 -6.01 -17.89
CA VAL A 96 5.10 -6.94 -17.50
C VAL A 96 5.29 -6.82 -16.00
N THR A 97 5.26 -7.95 -15.31
CA THR A 97 5.41 -8.05 -13.86
C THR A 97 6.53 -9.01 -13.54
N ALA A 98 7.52 -8.58 -12.75
CA ALA A 98 8.44 -9.48 -12.06
C ALA A 98 7.72 -10.04 -10.83
N ARG A 99 7.38 -11.33 -10.86
CA ARG A 99 6.61 -11.98 -9.78
C ARG A 99 7.51 -12.61 -8.74
N ALA A 100 7.08 -12.53 -7.48
CA ALA A 100 7.79 -13.10 -6.34
C ALA A 100 9.28 -12.71 -6.32
N ALA A 101 9.58 -11.46 -6.69
CA ALA A 101 10.92 -10.94 -6.74
C ALA A 101 11.50 -10.80 -5.33
N ASN A 102 12.81 -10.98 -5.23
CA ASN A 102 13.60 -10.61 -4.06
C ASN A 102 14.33 -9.32 -4.40
N ILE A 103 14.07 -8.27 -3.63
CA ILE A 103 14.67 -6.94 -3.81
C ILE A 103 15.22 -6.43 -2.48
N THR A 104 16.06 -5.40 -2.57
CA THR A 104 16.48 -4.60 -1.43
C THR A 104 15.79 -3.24 -1.51
N VAL A 105 15.26 -2.76 -0.38
CA VAL A 105 14.66 -1.43 -0.26
C VAL A 105 15.31 -0.74 0.93
N ASN A 106 15.97 0.40 0.70
CA ASN A 106 16.78 1.12 1.69
C ASN A 106 17.78 0.19 2.41
N GLY A 107 18.36 -0.78 1.69
CA GLY A 107 19.29 -1.78 2.22
C GLY A 107 18.65 -3.02 2.84
N GLU A 108 17.34 -3.02 3.06
CA GLU A 108 16.61 -4.12 3.70
C GLU A 108 15.95 -5.06 2.70
N HIS A 109 15.94 -6.36 3.01
CA HIS A 109 15.41 -7.37 2.10
C HIS A 109 13.88 -7.47 2.13
N LEU A 110 13.27 -7.33 0.95
CA LEU A 110 11.88 -7.67 0.65
C LEU A 110 11.86 -8.88 -0.27
N SER A 111 11.11 -9.90 0.10
CA SER A 111 10.98 -11.15 -0.65
C SER A 111 9.52 -11.39 -1.03
N ASP A 112 9.32 -12.17 -2.09
CA ASP A 112 7.99 -12.53 -2.59
C ASP A 112 7.11 -11.31 -2.90
N VAL A 113 7.73 -10.26 -3.48
CA VAL A 113 7.04 -9.05 -3.90
C VAL A 113 6.80 -9.03 -5.41
N ASN A 114 5.68 -8.48 -5.83
CA ASN A 114 5.40 -8.24 -7.25
C ASN A 114 5.80 -6.81 -7.60
N VAL A 115 6.64 -6.67 -8.62
CA VAL A 115 7.00 -5.36 -9.21
C VAL A 115 6.50 -5.33 -10.64
N GLU A 116 5.73 -4.32 -11.00
CA GLU A 116 5.07 -4.20 -12.28
C GLU A 116 5.56 -2.96 -13.05
N ILE A 117 5.61 -3.04 -14.38
CA ILE A 117 5.82 -1.85 -15.21
C ILE A 117 4.59 -0.97 -15.12
N PHE A 118 4.78 0.22 -14.56
CA PHE A 118 3.74 1.20 -14.35
C PHE A 118 3.06 1.60 -15.66
N LYS A 119 1.73 1.55 -15.63
CA LYS A 119 0.83 2.11 -16.63
C LYS A 119 -0.04 3.12 -15.90
N THR A 120 -0.14 4.33 -16.41
CA THR A 120 -0.87 5.40 -15.72
C THR A 120 -2.32 4.99 -15.46
N TRP A 121 -2.83 5.22 -14.24
CA TRP A 121 -4.25 5.05 -13.89
C TRP A 121 -4.76 6.23 -13.08
N GLY A 122 -6.02 6.57 -13.31
CA GLY A 122 -6.64 7.75 -12.70
C GLY A 122 -6.07 9.08 -13.20
N ASN A 123 -6.78 10.15 -12.88
CA ASN A 123 -6.44 11.49 -13.34
C ASN A 123 -5.49 12.23 -12.40
N GLY A 124 -5.31 11.77 -11.16
CA GLY A 124 -4.49 12.46 -10.14
C GLY A 124 -2.98 12.23 -10.26
N MET A 125 -2.53 11.48 -11.26
CA MET A 125 -1.11 11.17 -11.47
C MET A 125 -0.45 12.09 -12.50
N LEU A 126 -1.22 12.95 -13.16
CA LEU A 126 -0.77 13.87 -14.19
C LEU A 126 -0.91 15.32 -13.70
N ASP A 127 0.00 16.20 -14.10
CA ASP A 127 -0.15 17.64 -13.95
C ASP A 127 -1.15 18.21 -14.97
N ASP A 128 -1.39 19.53 -14.90
CA ASP A 128 -2.28 20.24 -15.83
C ASP A 128 -1.84 20.17 -17.30
N ASN A 129 -0.56 19.82 -17.54
CA ASN A 129 0.01 19.64 -18.87
C ASN A 129 -0.03 18.17 -19.34
N GLY A 130 -0.60 17.26 -18.55
CA GLY A 130 -0.65 15.83 -18.83
C GLY A 130 0.66 15.08 -18.60
N GLN A 131 1.62 15.67 -17.88
CA GLN A 131 2.89 15.04 -17.51
C GLN A 131 2.77 14.31 -16.18
N LEU A 132 3.42 13.14 -16.07
CA LEU A 132 3.46 12.39 -14.83
C LEU A 132 4.15 13.18 -13.71
N ILE A 133 3.46 13.35 -12.58
CA ILE A 133 4.03 13.96 -11.37
C ILE A 133 4.73 12.96 -10.46
N ILE A 134 4.56 11.66 -10.73
CA ILE A 134 5.09 10.54 -9.94
C ILE A 134 6.10 9.71 -10.73
N ASP A 135 7.04 9.10 -10.01
CA ASP A 135 8.07 8.19 -10.53
C ASP A 135 7.72 6.72 -10.29
N GLY A 136 6.49 6.45 -9.85
CA GLY A 136 5.95 5.12 -9.62
C GLY A 136 4.95 5.10 -8.47
N VAL A 137 4.53 3.89 -8.11
CA VAL A 137 3.55 3.63 -7.04
C VAL A 137 4.12 2.60 -6.08
N LEU A 138 4.01 2.88 -4.78
CA LEU A 138 4.17 1.92 -3.69
C LEU A 138 2.79 1.38 -3.31
N GLY A 139 2.55 0.11 -3.60
CA GLY A 139 1.27 -0.54 -3.38
C GLY A 139 1.23 -1.39 -2.11
N LEU A 140 0.04 -1.91 -1.81
CA LEU A 140 -0.23 -2.75 -0.64
C LEU A 140 0.60 -4.06 -0.61
N GLY A 141 1.13 -4.50 -1.75
CA GLY A 141 1.93 -5.71 -1.86
C GLY A 141 3.19 -5.72 -0.98
N VAL A 142 3.70 -4.54 -0.57
CA VAL A 142 4.83 -4.45 0.38
C VAL A 142 4.47 -5.02 1.76
N ALA A 143 3.17 -5.05 2.10
CA ALA A 143 2.65 -5.53 3.38
C ALA A 143 2.22 -7.02 3.35
N LYS A 144 2.58 -7.79 2.31
CA LYS A 144 2.18 -9.22 2.21
C LYS A 144 2.81 -10.09 3.30
N ASN A 145 4.04 -9.78 3.73
CA ASN A 145 4.74 -10.50 4.80
C ASN A 145 5.41 -9.52 5.79
N LYS A 146 4.95 -8.27 5.79
CA LYS A 146 5.47 -7.16 6.59
C LYS A 146 4.29 -6.42 7.22
N THR A 147 4.58 -5.60 8.21
CA THR A 147 3.67 -4.55 8.67
C THR A 147 4.00 -3.26 7.94
N LEU A 148 3.00 -2.67 7.29
CA LEU A 148 3.06 -1.32 6.71
C LEU A 148 2.41 -0.34 7.69
N ILE A 149 3.14 0.70 8.07
CA ILE A 149 2.66 1.80 8.89
C ILE A 149 2.69 3.06 8.03
N ILE A 150 1.54 3.71 7.89
CA ILE A 150 1.41 5.00 7.22
C ILE A 150 0.96 5.99 8.29
N ASN A 151 1.88 6.82 8.77
CA ASN A 151 1.59 7.84 9.76
C ASN A 151 1.51 9.21 9.08
N TYR A 152 0.30 9.62 8.70
CA TYR A 152 0.10 10.92 8.03
C TYR A 152 0.36 12.09 8.98
N ALA A 153 0.04 11.94 10.27
CA ALA A 153 0.24 12.97 11.27
C ALA A 153 1.73 13.31 11.48
N SER A 154 2.58 12.28 11.58
CA SER A 154 4.04 12.47 11.67
C SER A 154 4.75 12.50 10.32
N LYS A 155 4.02 12.28 9.22
CA LYS A 155 4.53 12.18 7.84
C LYS A 155 5.64 11.14 7.68
N VAL A 156 5.44 9.94 8.20
CA VAL A 156 6.40 8.84 8.10
C VAL A 156 5.72 7.57 7.61
N LEU A 157 6.35 6.94 6.62
CA LEU A 157 6.05 5.58 6.21
C LEU A 157 7.06 4.63 6.85
N THR A 158 6.60 3.48 7.32
CA THR A 158 7.45 2.42 7.86
C THR A 158 7.03 1.05 7.35
N ILE A 159 7.98 0.24 6.89
CA ILE A 159 7.78 -1.18 6.55
C ILE A 159 8.69 -1.99 7.47
N THR A 160 8.11 -2.87 8.27
CA THR A 160 8.82 -3.63 9.30
C THR A 160 8.37 -5.09 9.35
N ASP A 161 9.26 -6.00 9.73
CA ASP A 161 8.91 -7.40 10.03
C ASP A 161 8.14 -7.51 11.35
N HIS A 162 8.45 -6.66 12.33
CA HIS A 162 7.91 -6.74 13.68
C HIS A 162 7.58 -5.36 14.22
N LEU A 163 6.29 -5.14 14.48
CA LEU A 163 5.82 -3.96 15.20
C LEU A 163 6.30 -4.04 16.66
N LYS A 164 7.41 -3.38 17.00
CA LYS A 164 7.97 -3.34 18.36
C LYS A 164 7.01 -2.70 19.37
N ALA A 165 6.39 -1.61 18.97
CA ALA A 165 5.37 -0.89 19.73
C ALA A 165 4.44 -0.15 18.76
N LEU A 166 3.22 0.13 19.21
CA LEU A 166 2.35 1.06 18.49
C LEU A 166 2.92 2.48 18.62
N PRO A 167 2.79 3.34 17.59
CA PRO A 167 3.09 4.77 17.75
C PRO A 167 2.35 5.36 18.95
N ASP A 168 3.08 6.06 19.82
CA ASP A 168 2.55 6.68 21.02
C ASP A 168 1.67 7.90 20.69
N GLY A 169 0.79 8.27 21.63
CA GLY A 169 -0.07 9.46 21.50
C GLY A 169 -1.36 9.26 20.70
N TYR A 170 -1.64 8.03 20.26
CA TYR A 170 -2.87 7.69 19.53
C TYR A 170 -3.74 6.73 20.32
N ARG A 171 -5.06 6.90 20.18
CA ARG A 171 -6.03 5.87 20.54
C ARG A 171 -6.23 4.96 19.35
N TRP A 172 -6.13 3.65 19.56
CA TRP A 172 -6.19 2.67 18.49
C TRP A 172 -7.54 1.97 18.45
N GLN A 173 -8.04 1.76 17.24
CA GLN A 173 -9.14 0.85 16.99
C GLN A 173 -8.72 -0.23 16.01
N SER A 174 -9.01 -1.48 16.36
CA SER A 174 -8.93 -2.60 15.42
C SER A 174 -10.18 -2.62 14.56
N ILE A 175 -9.98 -2.65 13.25
CA ILE A 175 -11.05 -2.62 12.26
C ILE A 175 -11.15 -4.02 11.64
N PRO A 176 -12.31 -4.69 11.74
CA PRO A 176 -12.54 -5.93 11.00
C PRO A 176 -12.43 -5.66 9.50
N PHE A 177 -11.63 -6.47 8.81
CA PHE A 177 -11.36 -6.31 7.40
C PHE A 177 -11.28 -7.66 6.68
N THR A 178 -11.46 -7.62 5.38
CA THR A 178 -11.17 -8.73 4.47
C THR A 178 -10.07 -8.29 3.52
N ARG A 179 -8.99 -9.06 3.42
CA ARG A 179 -7.99 -8.84 2.36
C ARG A 179 -8.47 -9.55 1.10
N THR A 180 -8.61 -8.81 0.00
CA THR A 180 -9.02 -9.34 -1.31
C THR A 180 -7.97 -9.02 -2.36
N ARG A 181 -8.21 -9.45 -3.61
CA ARG A 181 -7.36 -9.09 -4.74
C ARG A 181 -7.39 -7.58 -5.06
N ASN A 182 -8.42 -6.87 -4.60
CA ASN A 182 -8.60 -5.44 -4.85
C ASN A 182 -8.07 -4.56 -3.71
N GLY A 183 -7.61 -5.15 -2.60
CA GLY A 183 -7.04 -4.41 -1.47
C GLY A 183 -7.59 -4.86 -0.12
N ILE A 184 -7.71 -3.90 0.80
CA ILE A 184 -8.27 -4.11 2.15
C ILE A 184 -9.72 -3.60 2.16
N GLU A 185 -10.67 -4.52 2.29
CA GLU A 185 -12.09 -4.22 2.33
C GLU A 185 -12.60 -4.13 3.78
N ILE A 186 -13.37 -3.09 4.08
CA ILE A 186 -14.10 -2.94 5.33
C ILE A 186 -15.60 -2.72 5.06
N SER A 187 -16.41 -3.01 6.08
CA SER A 187 -17.84 -2.70 6.04
C SER A 187 -18.11 -1.32 6.65
N VAL A 188 -18.95 -0.53 5.99
CA VAL A 188 -19.47 0.75 6.48
C VAL A 188 -21.00 0.68 6.55
N SER A 189 -21.63 1.59 7.29
CA SER A 189 -23.09 1.69 7.36
C SER A 189 -23.62 2.95 6.68
N SER A 190 -24.82 2.88 6.14
CA SER A 190 -25.60 4.02 5.65
C SER A 190 -27.03 3.89 6.20
N GLY A 191 -27.30 4.54 7.33
CA GLY A 191 -28.55 4.30 8.07
C GLY A 191 -28.63 2.84 8.50
N ASN A 192 -29.66 2.12 8.03
CA ASN A 192 -29.87 0.70 8.34
C ASN A 192 -29.17 -0.25 7.35
N GLU A 193 -28.59 0.27 6.27
CA GLU A 193 -27.90 -0.52 5.25
C GLU A 193 -26.43 -0.74 5.64
N LYS A 194 -25.91 -1.95 5.39
CA LYS A 194 -24.47 -2.24 5.46
C LYS A 194 -23.89 -2.36 4.06
N ILE A 195 -22.93 -1.51 3.74
CA ILE A 195 -22.12 -1.57 2.53
C ILE A 195 -20.84 -2.32 2.90
N ARG A 196 -20.57 -3.48 2.28
CA ARG A 196 -19.67 -4.48 2.88
C ARG A 196 -18.26 -4.46 2.34
N ARG A 197 -18.08 -3.99 1.10
CA ARG A 197 -16.82 -4.11 0.35
C ARG A 197 -16.29 -2.72 -0.01
N MET A 198 -16.02 -1.89 0.99
CA MET A 198 -15.36 -0.60 0.78
C MET A 198 -13.84 -0.80 0.89
N VAL A 199 -13.10 -0.54 -0.18
CA VAL A 199 -11.64 -0.69 -0.23
C VAL A 199 -10.97 0.56 0.36
N ILE A 200 -10.00 0.38 1.25
CA ILE A 200 -9.14 1.47 1.73
C ILE A 200 -8.10 1.81 0.66
N ASP A 201 -8.16 3.03 0.14
CA ASP A 201 -7.37 3.46 -1.00
C ASP A 201 -6.71 4.82 -0.74
N THR A 202 -5.44 4.80 -0.38
CA THR A 202 -4.63 6.02 -0.17
C THR A 202 -4.34 6.79 -1.46
N GLY A 203 -4.57 6.19 -2.64
CA GLY A 203 -4.50 6.85 -3.95
C GLY A 203 -5.81 7.56 -4.34
N ALA A 204 -6.91 7.29 -3.64
CA ALA A 204 -8.19 7.95 -3.87
C ALA A 204 -8.28 9.28 -3.11
N SER A 205 -8.54 10.38 -3.83
CA SER A 205 -8.72 11.70 -3.22
C SER A 205 -10.02 11.85 -2.42
N HIS A 206 -11.04 11.04 -2.73
CA HIS A 206 -12.35 11.12 -2.10
C HIS A 206 -12.94 9.73 -1.90
N THR A 207 -13.73 9.59 -0.85
CA THR A 207 -14.57 8.42 -0.62
C THR A 207 -15.72 8.38 -1.63
N MET A 208 -15.94 7.21 -2.22
CA MET A 208 -16.96 6.99 -3.25
C MET A 208 -17.62 5.63 -3.13
N ILE A 209 -18.92 5.56 -3.39
CA ILE A 209 -19.72 4.36 -3.51
C ILE A 209 -20.02 4.13 -4.97
N PHE A 210 -19.82 2.91 -5.44
CA PHE A 210 -20.08 2.52 -6.79
C PHE A 210 -21.53 2.13 -7.00
N THR A 211 -22.05 2.55 -8.14
CA THR A 211 -23.38 2.17 -8.60
C THR A 211 -23.35 1.78 -10.07
N ARG A 212 -24.20 0.82 -10.43
CA ARG A 212 -24.52 0.49 -11.82
C ARG A 212 -25.69 1.31 -12.35
N SER A 213 -26.38 2.03 -11.47
CA SER A 213 -27.53 2.86 -11.85
C SER A 213 -27.08 4.18 -12.49
N LYS A 214 -28.01 4.84 -13.17
CA LYS A 214 -27.82 6.21 -13.70
C LYS A 214 -27.93 7.30 -12.63
N GLU A 215 -28.15 6.91 -11.37
CA GLU A 215 -28.21 7.85 -10.25
C GLU A 215 -26.82 8.37 -9.86
N GLY A 216 -25.75 7.67 -10.25
CA GLY A 216 -24.38 8.11 -10.01
C GLY A 216 -23.84 9.06 -11.08
N CYS A 217 -22.68 9.65 -10.79
CA CYS A 217 -21.91 10.44 -11.74
C CYS A 217 -20.93 9.57 -12.55
N ALA A 218 -20.86 9.77 -13.86
CA ALA A 218 -19.79 9.21 -14.69
C ALA A 218 -18.47 10.03 -14.62
N LYS A 219 -18.55 11.30 -14.21
CA LYS A 219 -17.40 12.19 -13.97
C LYS A 219 -17.57 12.86 -12.62
N LEU A 220 -16.53 12.84 -11.79
CA LEU A 220 -16.55 13.51 -10.49
C LEU A 220 -16.72 15.02 -10.67
N SER A 221 -17.67 15.58 -9.92
CA SER A 221 -17.95 17.00 -9.86
C SER A 221 -18.59 17.33 -8.51
N GLN A 222 -18.64 18.62 -8.15
CA GLN A 222 -19.27 19.05 -6.91
C GLN A 222 -20.78 18.75 -6.86
N HIS A 223 -21.43 18.60 -8.02
CA HIS A 223 -22.86 18.29 -8.14
C HIS A 223 -23.16 16.80 -8.08
N CYS A 224 -22.14 15.94 -7.95
CA CYS A 224 -22.37 14.52 -7.86
C CYS A 224 -23.14 14.16 -6.60
N PRO A 225 -24.15 13.27 -6.73
CA PRO A 225 -24.95 12.87 -5.58
C PRO A 225 -24.04 12.21 -4.55
N LYS A 226 -24.38 12.43 -3.28
CA LYS A 226 -23.62 11.91 -2.15
C LYS A 226 -24.52 11.12 -1.23
N LYS A 227 -23.94 10.11 -0.58
CA LYS A 227 -24.59 9.27 0.42
C LYS A 227 -23.80 9.34 1.71
N ALA A 228 -24.48 9.60 2.82
CA ALA A 228 -23.86 9.61 4.13
C ALA A 228 -23.52 8.18 4.55
N ILE A 229 -22.27 7.96 5.00
CA ILE A 229 -21.82 6.69 5.54
C ILE A 229 -21.15 6.87 6.90
N VAL A 230 -21.10 5.80 7.68
CA VAL A 230 -20.38 5.72 8.95
C VAL A 230 -19.43 4.53 8.92
N THR A 231 -18.16 4.79 9.17
CA THR A 231 -17.12 3.75 9.25
C THR A 231 -17.15 3.03 10.61
N PRO A 232 -16.50 1.86 10.76
CA PRO A 232 -16.49 1.12 12.02
C PRO A 232 -15.93 1.89 13.23
N ASP A 233 -15.07 2.87 12.98
CA ASP A 233 -14.51 3.79 13.98
C ASP A 233 -15.37 5.05 14.21
N GLY A 234 -16.59 5.07 13.67
CA GLY A 234 -17.60 6.10 13.96
C GLY A 234 -17.49 7.36 13.10
N VAL A 235 -16.62 7.37 12.09
CA VAL A 235 -16.39 8.54 11.23
C VAL A 235 -17.53 8.68 10.26
N LYS A 236 -18.12 9.87 10.23
CA LYS A 236 -19.19 10.19 9.29
C LYS A 236 -18.58 10.82 8.04
N LEU A 237 -18.87 10.23 6.89
CA LEU A 237 -18.38 10.68 5.59
C LEU A 237 -19.56 10.92 4.66
N SER A 238 -19.34 11.78 3.66
CA SER A 238 -20.31 12.05 2.59
C SER A 238 -19.76 11.50 1.28
N ALA A 239 -19.94 10.19 1.05
CA ALA A 239 -19.39 9.48 -0.08
C ALA A 239 -20.05 9.89 -1.40
N PHE A 240 -19.26 10.15 -2.44
CA PHE A 240 -19.81 10.37 -3.78
C PHE A 240 -20.42 9.09 -4.36
N ILE A 241 -21.56 9.18 -5.03
CA ILE A 241 -22.12 8.07 -5.79
C ILE A 241 -21.55 8.13 -7.21
N PHE A 242 -20.67 7.19 -7.51
CA PHE A 242 -19.93 7.14 -8.77
C PHE A 242 -20.43 5.99 -9.65
N GLN A 243 -20.72 6.28 -10.90
CA GLN A 243 -21.22 5.30 -11.86
C GLN A 243 -20.04 4.53 -12.44
N ILE A 244 -20.01 3.22 -12.19
CA ILE A 244 -19.08 2.30 -12.85
C ILE A 244 -19.92 1.28 -13.60
N PRO A 245 -19.93 1.25 -14.93
CA PRO A 245 -20.73 0.27 -15.68
C PRO A 245 -20.10 -1.14 -15.70
N ASP A 246 -18.80 -1.26 -15.41
CA ASP A 246 -18.06 -2.51 -15.50
C ASP A 246 -18.37 -3.46 -14.35
N GLU A 247 -18.99 -4.61 -14.64
CA GLU A 247 -19.38 -5.62 -13.65
C GLU A 247 -18.20 -6.37 -13.02
N ARG A 248 -17.00 -6.28 -13.61
CA ARG A 248 -15.80 -6.95 -13.09
C ARG A 248 -15.24 -6.27 -11.84
N ILE A 249 -15.62 -5.02 -11.60
CA ILE A 249 -15.37 -4.31 -10.34
C ILE A 249 -16.32 -4.85 -9.28
N ASP A 250 -15.84 -5.78 -8.47
CA ASP A 250 -16.63 -6.60 -7.54
C ASP A 250 -16.61 -6.08 -6.09
N PHE A 251 -16.35 -4.79 -5.89
CA PHE A 251 -16.40 -4.11 -4.61
C PHE A 251 -17.30 -2.87 -4.68
N ASP A 252 -17.75 -2.40 -3.51
CA ASP A 252 -18.86 -1.46 -3.40
C ASP A 252 -18.40 0.01 -3.44
N GLY A 253 -17.11 0.28 -3.25
CA GLY A 253 -16.57 1.64 -3.28
C GLY A 253 -15.14 1.75 -2.72
N LEU A 254 -14.64 2.98 -2.65
CA LEU A 254 -13.33 3.35 -2.12
C LEU A 254 -13.49 4.27 -0.91
N LEU A 255 -12.63 4.11 0.09
CA LEU A 255 -12.41 5.07 1.17
C LEU A 255 -11.09 5.80 0.90
N GLY A 256 -11.20 7.10 0.60
CA GLY A 256 -10.09 7.94 0.17
C GLY A 256 -9.54 8.85 1.27
N ASP A 257 -8.83 9.89 0.85
CA ASP A 257 -8.13 10.84 1.74
C ASP A 257 -9.07 11.57 2.73
N ASP A 258 -10.35 11.78 2.39
CA ASP A 258 -11.34 12.33 3.32
C ASP A 258 -11.62 11.41 4.53
N PHE A 259 -11.39 10.10 4.40
CA PHE A 259 -11.35 9.17 5.53
C PHE A 259 -9.96 9.11 6.16
N LEU A 260 -8.90 9.10 5.35
CA LEU A 260 -7.55 8.71 5.76
C LEU A 260 -6.67 9.85 6.28
N SER A 261 -6.96 11.08 5.89
CA SER A 261 -6.18 12.27 6.23
C SER A 261 -6.01 12.42 7.75
N ASN A 262 -4.79 12.77 8.16
CA ASN A 262 -4.38 12.94 9.57
C ASN A 262 -4.47 11.68 10.45
N ARG A 263 -4.59 10.49 9.86
CA ARG A 263 -4.59 9.22 10.61
C ARG A 263 -3.26 8.50 10.55
N VAL A 264 -3.14 7.51 11.43
CA VAL A 264 -2.14 6.46 11.36
C VAL A 264 -2.83 5.16 11.01
N LEU A 265 -2.34 4.52 9.95
CA LEU A 265 -2.75 3.19 9.54
C LEU A 265 -1.65 2.20 9.84
N ILE A 266 -2.01 1.06 10.41
CA ILE A 266 -1.12 -0.09 10.58
C ILE A 266 -1.78 -1.28 9.92
N ILE A 267 -1.12 -1.80 8.89
CA ILE A 267 -1.64 -2.85 8.03
C ILE A 267 -0.65 -4.03 8.05
N SER A 268 -1.11 -5.17 8.55
CA SER A 268 -0.44 -6.47 8.42
C SER A 268 -1.37 -7.48 7.73
N ASN A 269 -1.00 -8.75 7.73
CA ASN A 269 -1.85 -9.82 7.20
C ASN A 269 -3.13 -10.05 8.00
N ASP A 270 -3.04 -9.86 9.31
CA ASP A 270 -4.05 -10.25 10.29
C ASP A 270 -4.63 -9.05 11.06
N ARG A 271 -4.04 -7.86 10.91
CA ARG A 271 -4.45 -6.67 11.65
C ARG A 271 -4.56 -5.46 10.73
N LEU A 272 -5.66 -4.76 10.90
CA LEU A 272 -5.84 -3.38 10.48
C LEU A 272 -6.12 -2.56 11.74
N LEU A 273 -5.21 -1.65 12.07
CA LEU A 273 -5.39 -0.67 13.14
C LEU A 273 -5.44 0.72 12.53
N ILE A 274 -6.36 1.53 13.02
CA ILE A 274 -6.50 2.93 12.63
C ILE A 274 -6.48 3.77 13.92
N SER A 275 -5.74 4.86 13.89
CA SER A 275 -5.81 5.86 14.97
C SER A 275 -7.18 6.54 14.93
N LEU A 276 -7.82 6.64 16.09
CA LEU A 276 -9.04 7.43 16.24
C LEU A 276 -8.74 8.92 16.00
N PRO A 277 -9.69 9.68 15.43
CA PRO A 277 -9.52 11.12 15.31
C PRO A 277 -9.33 11.73 16.69
N ASN A 278 -8.41 12.69 16.81
CA ASN A 278 -8.26 13.47 18.03
C ASN A 278 -9.58 14.22 18.25
N ASN A 279 -10.24 13.97 19.39
CA ASN A 279 -11.36 14.77 19.83
C ASN A 279 -10.85 16.21 19.98
N SER A 280 -11.13 17.05 18.98
CA SER A 280 -10.91 18.49 19.05
C SER A 280 -12.15 19.12 19.67
#